data_AF-A0A355GV87-F1
#
_entry.id   AF-A0A355GV87-F1
#
_cell.length_a   1.000
_cell.length_b   1.000
_cell.length_c   1.000
_cell.angle_alpha   90.00
_cell.angle_beta   90.00
_cell.angle_gamma   90.00
#
_symmetry.space_group_name_H-M   'P 1'
#
loop_
_entity.id
_entity.type
_entity.pdbx_description
1 polymer ?
#
loop_
_entity_poly.entity_id
_entity_poly.type
_entity_poly.pdbx_seq_one_letter_code
_entity_poly.pdbx_strand_id
1 'polypeptide(L)'
;MSSYVLGLQDMDQTKLMVVGGKGADLGELARIEGIHVPDGFCISTAAFKRIMGETPSIEELLDQLSLLTAEDKNRIGELSGEMRRVIEGIAIPEDISEEITSHLLRLGEKSAYAVRSSSTAEDLPTASFAGQQDTYLSIIGKKAILKHISKCWASLFTERAVTYRLQNGFDHRKVYLSVVV
;
A
#
# COMPACT_ATOMS: atom_id res chain seq x y z
N MET A 1 16.01 0.11 -14.33
CA MET A 1 14.78 0.82 -13.92
C MET A 1 14.02 -0.11 -12.99
N SER A 2 13.58 0.38 -11.83
CA SER A 2 12.80 -0.44 -10.88
C SER A 2 11.38 -0.59 -11.43
N SER A 3 10.86 -1.83 -11.48
CA SER A 3 9.49 -2.11 -11.92
C SER A 3 8.48 -1.56 -10.90
N TYR A 4 7.41 -0.90 -11.37
CA TYR A 4 6.34 -0.44 -10.48
C TYR A 4 5.38 -1.57 -10.12
N VAL A 5 5.28 -2.57 -10.98
CA VAL A 5 4.50 -3.79 -10.75
C VAL A 5 5.40 -5.03 -10.81
N LEU A 6 5.20 -5.96 -9.87
CA LEU A 6 5.89 -7.24 -9.82
C LEU A 6 4.87 -8.37 -9.91
N GLY A 7 5.16 -9.41 -10.71
CA GLY A 7 4.37 -10.64 -10.67
C GLY A 7 4.65 -11.44 -9.40
N LEU A 8 3.70 -12.27 -8.98
CA LEU A 8 3.84 -13.11 -7.78
C LEU A 8 5.12 -13.96 -7.77
N GLN A 9 5.48 -14.53 -8.93
CA GLN A 9 6.70 -15.32 -9.09
C GLN A 9 8.00 -14.53 -8.92
N ASP A 10 7.93 -13.21 -9.04
CA ASP A 10 9.05 -12.29 -8.86
C ASP A 10 9.11 -11.74 -7.43
N MET A 11 8.32 -12.27 -6.50
CA MET A 11 8.25 -11.85 -5.10
C MET A 11 8.92 -12.89 -4.20
N ASP A 12 9.58 -12.44 -3.13
CA ASP A 12 10.23 -13.25 -2.10
C ASP A 12 10.64 -12.34 -0.91
N GLN A 13 11.18 -12.94 0.16
CA GLN A 13 11.66 -12.22 1.35
C GLN A 13 12.77 -11.21 1.07
N THR A 14 13.57 -11.42 0.01
CA THR A 14 14.62 -10.45 -0.36
C THR A 14 14.03 -9.13 -0.87
N LYS A 15 12.75 -9.13 -1.25
CA LYS A 15 12.02 -7.97 -1.77
C LYS A 15 11.04 -7.36 -0.76
N LEU A 16 11.16 -7.64 0.54
CA LEU A 16 10.29 -7.08 1.59
C LEU A 16 10.14 -5.55 1.51
N MET A 17 11.23 -4.81 1.26
CA MET A 17 11.18 -3.34 1.12
C MET A 17 10.47 -2.85 -0.15
N VAL A 18 10.24 -3.74 -1.11
CA VAL A 18 9.61 -3.46 -2.40
C VAL A 18 8.13 -3.87 -2.38
N VAL A 19 7.80 -5.01 -1.77
CA VAL A 19 6.45 -5.62 -1.82
C VAL A 19 5.77 -5.80 -0.46
N GLY A 20 6.38 -5.27 0.60
CA GLY A 20 5.88 -5.41 1.97
C GLY A 20 5.94 -6.85 2.50
N GLY A 21 5.53 -7.02 3.76
CA GLY A 21 5.54 -8.32 4.45
C GLY A 21 4.66 -9.36 3.76
N LYS A 22 3.35 -9.09 3.66
CA LYS A 22 2.40 -10.00 2.98
C LYS A 22 2.79 -10.31 1.53
N GLY A 23 3.30 -9.34 0.78
CA GLY A 23 3.74 -9.60 -0.59
C GLY A 23 4.92 -10.56 -0.62
N ALA A 24 5.93 -10.33 0.23
CA ALA A 24 7.07 -11.22 0.36
C ALA A 24 6.64 -12.65 0.76
N ASP A 25 5.77 -12.78 1.76
CA ASP A 25 5.24 -14.07 2.22
C ASP A 25 4.46 -14.81 1.14
N LEU A 26 3.62 -14.11 0.37
CA LEU A 26 2.88 -14.72 -0.75
C LEU A 26 3.82 -15.23 -1.84
N GLY A 27 4.90 -14.50 -2.12
CA GLY A 27 5.93 -14.92 -3.06
C GLY A 27 6.67 -16.19 -2.61
N GLU A 28 6.97 -16.31 -1.31
CA GLU A 28 7.54 -17.55 -0.74
C GLU A 28 6.56 -18.72 -0.83
N LEU A 29 5.31 -18.51 -0.40
CA LEU A 29 4.28 -19.55 -0.42
C LEU A 29 4.02 -20.09 -1.83
N ALA A 30 4.06 -19.22 -2.84
CA ALA A 30 3.84 -19.60 -4.24
C ALA A 30 4.93 -20.53 -4.80
N ARG A 31 6.10 -20.60 -4.16
CA ARG A 31 7.22 -21.47 -4.58
C ARG A 31 7.20 -22.85 -3.92
N ILE A 32 6.39 -23.03 -2.87
CA ILE A 32 6.34 -24.29 -2.14
C ILE A 32 5.50 -25.30 -2.94
N GLU A 33 6.12 -26.43 -3.28
CA GLU A 33 5.43 -27.52 -3.98
C GLU A 33 4.23 -28.02 -3.17
N GLY A 34 3.09 -28.17 -3.85
CA GLY A 34 1.83 -28.62 -3.23
C GLY A 34 1.01 -27.53 -2.54
N ILE A 35 1.51 -26.29 -2.43
CA ILE A 35 0.72 -25.13 -1.98
C ILE A 35 0.17 -24.39 -3.20
N HIS A 36 -1.14 -24.14 -3.22
CA HIS A 36 -1.78 -23.38 -4.29
C HIS A 36 -2.07 -21.96 -3.83
N VAL A 37 -1.27 -21.01 -4.30
CA VAL A 37 -1.50 -19.57 -4.11
C VAL A 37 -2.17 -19.01 -5.37
N PRO A 38 -3.27 -18.25 -5.26
CA PRO A 38 -3.89 -17.60 -6.42
C PRO A 38 -2.90 -16.67 -7.14
N ASP A 39 -2.95 -16.67 -8.48
CA ASP A 39 -2.16 -15.74 -9.28
C ASP A 39 -2.50 -14.29 -8.95
N GLY A 40 -1.50 -13.42 -9.03
CA GLY A 40 -1.64 -12.01 -8.70
C GLY A 40 -0.38 -11.21 -8.99
N PHE A 41 -0.40 -9.96 -8.57
CA PHE A 41 0.74 -9.05 -8.69
C PHE A 41 0.79 -8.06 -7.53
N CYS A 42 1.93 -7.39 -7.39
CA CYS A 42 2.14 -6.38 -6.37
C CYS A 42 2.53 -5.05 -7.01
N ILE A 43 1.81 -3.99 -6.65
CA ILE A 43 2.21 -2.62 -6.90
C ILE A 43 3.23 -2.24 -5.84
N SER A 44 4.46 -1.98 -6.28
CA SER A 44 5.61 -1.82 -5.41
C SER A 44 5.59 -0.52 -4.60
N THR A 45 6.40 -0.47 -3.55
CA THR A 45 6.63 0.75 -2.78
C THR A 45 7.26 1.88 -3.61
N ALA A 46 7.86 1.57 -4.77
CA ALA A 46 8.37 2.60 -5.67
C ALA A 46 7.23 3.43 -6.29
N ALA A 47 6.11 2.80 -6.63
CA ALA A 47 4.93 3.50 -7.14
C ALA A 47 4.35 4.42 -6.08
N PHE A 48 4.24 3.93 -4.84
CA PHE A 48 3.82 4.73 -3.69
C PHE A 48 4.75 5.93 -3.49
N LYS A 49 6.07 5.71 -3.38
CA LYS A 49 7.07 6.77 -3.17
C LYS A 49 6.99 7.85 -4.23
N ARG A 50 6.84 7.47 -5.50
CA ARG A 50 6.71 8.43 -6.61
C ARG A 50 5.47 9.29 -6.44
N ILE A 51 4.31 8.67 -6.25
CA ILE A 51 3.03 9.39 -6.13
C ILE A 51 3.03 10.33 -4.92
N MET A 52 3.56 9.89 -3.78
CA MET A 52 3.67 10.72 -2.58
C MET A 52 4.68 11.86 -2.79
N GLY A 53 5.83 11.59 -3.40
CA GLY A 53 6.89 12.58 -3.63
C GLY A 53 6.58 13.62 -4.72
N GLU A 54 5.71 13.29 -5.67
CA GLU A 54 5.24 14.22 -6.71
C GLU A 54 4.07 15.11 -6.22
N THR A 55 3.62 14.97 -4.96
CA THR A 55 2.48 15.71 -4.40
C THR A 55 2.91 16.60 -3.23
N PRO A 56 3.21 17.90 -3.45
CA PRO A 56 3.73 18.80 -2.41
C PRO A 56 2.85 18.92 -1.16
N SER A 57 1.52 18.90 -1.33
CA SER A 57 0.57 18.98 -0.21
C SER A 57 0.68 17.79 0.75
N ILE A 58 1.18 16.63 0.29
CA ILE A 58 1.42 15.49 1.17
C ILE A 58 2.59 15.76 2.11
N GLU A 59 3.66 16.40 1.62
CA GLU A 59 4.81 16.73 2.47
C GLU A 59 4.42 17.73 3.56
N GLU A 60 3.64 18.76 3.22
CA GLU A 60 3.14 19.74 4.18
C GLU A 60 2.25 19.10 5.27
N LEU A 61 1.41 18.12 4.90
CA LEU A 61 0.59 17.38 5.85
C LEU A 61 1.43 16.43 6.72
N LEU A 62 2.48 15.82 6.17
CA LEU A 62 3.43 15.00 6.92
C LEU A 62 4.21 15.84 7.94
N ASP A 63 4.62 17.06 7.59
CA ASP A 63 5.24 18.01 8.51
C ASP A 63 4.30 18.32 9.68
N GLN A 64 3.04 18.65 9.39
CA GLN A 64 2.05 18.94 10.43
C GLN A 64 1.78 17.73 11.33
N LEU A 65 1.67 16.52 10.77
CA LEU A 65 1.49 15.29 11.54
C LEU A 65 2.71 14.98 12.43
N SER A 66 3.93 15.30 11.98
CA SER A 66 5.16 15.05 12.74
C SER A 66 5.30 15.88 14.01
N LEU A 67 4.51 16.95 14.13
CA LEU A 67 4.45 17.84 15.31
C LEU A 67 3.41 17.38 16.34
N LEU A 68 2.63 16.33 16.05
CA LEU A 68 1.58 15.84 16.95
C LEU A 68 2.09 14.76 17.90
N THR A 69 1.40 14.63 19.03
CA THR A 69 1.50 13.47 19.92
C THR A 69 0.23 12.62 19.84
N ALA A 70 0.26 11.41 20.41
CA ALA A 70 -0.89 10.49 20.36
C ALA A 70 -2.14 11.03 21.11
N GLU A 71 -1.96 12.04 21.94
CA GLU A 71 -2.98 12.75 22.70
C GLU A 71 -3.78 13.76 21.85
N ASP A 72 -3.24 14.22 20.72
CA ASP A 72 -3.82 15.23 19.83
C ASP A 72 -4.97 14.68 18.94
N LYS A 73 -5.89 13.89 19.52
CA LYS A 73 -6.89 13.09 18.78
C LYS A 73 -7.68 13.88 17.73
N ASN A 74 -8.15 15.09 18.06
CA ASN A 74 -8.94 15.89 17.13
C ASN A 74 -8.11 16.33 15.91
N ARG A 75 -6.88 16.81 16.13
CA ARG A 75 -5.96 17.21 15.06
C ARG A 75 -5.49 16.02 14.23
N ILE A 76 -5.27 14.86 14.87
CA ILE A 76 -5.00 13.61 14.16
C ILE A 76 -6.18 13.29 13.22
N GLY A 77 -7.43 13.39 13.70
CA GLY A 77 -8.63 13.16 12.90
C GLY A 77 -8.71 14.07 11.67
N GLU A 78 -8.55 15.37 11.87
CA GLU A 78 -8.58 16.37 10.81
C GLU A 78 -7.50 16.13 9.75
N LEU A 79 -6.23 16.01 10.16
CA LEU A 79 -5.10 15.82 9.24
C LEU A 79 -5.13 14.45 8.56
N SER A 80 -5.54 13.40 9.27
CA SER A 80 -5.72 12.06 8.70
C SER A 80 -6.80 12.07 7.62
N GLY A 81 -7.93 12.72 7.89
CA GLY A 81 -9.01 12.88 6.93
C GLY A 81 -8.58 13.68 5.70
N GLU A 82 -7.83 14.76 5.88
CA GLU A 82 -7.30 15.56 4.79
C GLU A 82 -6.28 14.79 3.93
N MET A 83 -5.29 14.17 4.56
CA MET A 83 -4.28 13.34 3.90
C MET A 83 -4.93 12.25 3.05
N ARG A 84 -5.93 11.56 3.59
CA ARG A 84 -6.68 10.54 2.85
C ARG A 84 -7.41 11.10 1.64
N ARG A 85 -8.07 12.26 1.77
CA ARG A 85 -8.75 12.92 0.64
C ARG A 85 -7.75 13.30 -0.46
N VAL A 86 -6.59 13.82 -0.08
CA VAL A 86 -5.52 14.16 -1.03
C VAL A 86 -5.06 12.90 -1.77
N ILE A 87 -4.69 11.84 -1.05
CA ILE A 87 -4.20 10.59 -1.64
C ILE A 87 -5.25 9.95 -2.57
N GLU A 88 -6.51 9.89 -2.12
CA GLU A 88 -7.63 9.35 -2.91
C GLU A 88 -7.93 10.20 -4.16
N GLY A 89 -7.51 11.47 -4.17
CA GLY A 89 -7.65 12.41 -5.28
C GLY A 89 -6.50 12.38 -6.30
N ILE A 90 -5.36 11.74 -5.99
CA ILE A 90 -4.23 11.68 -6.92
C ILE A 90 -4.53 10.70 -8.06
N ALA A 91 -4.33 11.17 -9.30
CA ALA A 91 -4.35 10.30 -10.46
C ALA A 91 -3.07 9.44 -10.48
N ILE A 92 -3.23 8.13 -10.60
CA ILE A 92 -2.09 7.21 -10.80
C ILE A 92 -1.46 7.53 -12.17
N PRO A 93 -0.13 7.81 -12.24
CA PRO A 93 0.59 8.07 -13.49
C PRO A 93 0.32 7.01 -14.56
N GLU A 94 0.31 7.44 -15.83
CA GLU A 94 -0.08 6.60 -16.97
C GLU A 94 0.81 5.36 -17.10
N ASP A 95 2.12 5.51 -16.95
CA ASP A 95 3.09 4.40 -17.01
C ASP A 95 2.84 3.34 -15.92
N ILE A 96 2.55 3.75 -14.67
CA ILE A 96 2.16 2.83 -13.60
C ILE A 96 0.81 2.16 -13.93
N SER A 97 -0.16 2.94 -14.43
CA SER A 97 -1.47 2.40 -14.81
C SER A 97 -1.35 1.41 -15.96
N GLU A 98 -0.43 1.60 -16.91
CA GLU A 98 -0.18 0.70 -18.04
C GLU A 98 0.42 -0.62 -17.57
N GLU A 99 1.42 -0.59 -16.68
CA GLU A 99 1.97 -1.80 -16.07
C GLU A 99 0.88 -2.61 -15.36
N ILE A 100 0.04 -1.96 -14.54
CA ILE A 100 -1.10 -2.61 -13.85
C ILE A 100 -2.06 -3.22 -14.89
N THR A 101 -2.36 -2.49 -15.96
CA THR A 101 -3.28 -2.96 -17.01
C THR A 101 -2.73 -4.20 -17.71
N SER A 102 -1.43 -4.23 -18.00
CA SER A 102 -0.75 -5.37 -18.62
C SER A 102 -0.86 -6.65 -17.77
N HIS A 103 -0.72 -6.52 -16.45
CA HIS A 103 -0.94 -7.64 -15.52
C HIS A 103 -2.41 -8.09 -15.48
N LEU A 104 -3.36 -7.16 -15.41
CA LEU A 104 -4.79 -7.48 -15.43
C LEU A 104 -5.24 -8.18 -16.72
N LEU A 105 -4.72 -7.77 -17.88
CA LEU A 105 -5.04 -8.41 -19.16
C LEU A 105 -4.56 -9.87 -19.20
N ARG A 106 -3.41 -10.18 -18.59
CA ARG A 106 -2.88 -11.55 -18.52
C ARG A 106 -3.67 -12.44 -17.56
N LEU A 107 -4.14 -11.88 -16.43
CA LEU A 107 -4.87 -12.63 -15.40
C LEU A 107 -6.38 -12.68 -15.63
N GLY A 108 -6.92 -11.82 -16.51
CA GLY A 108 -8.33 -11.77 -16.89
C GLY A 108 -9.05 -10.53 -16.36
N GLU A 109 -9.22 -9.53 -17.21
CA GLU A 109 -9.80 -8.22 -16.85
C GLU A 109 -11.21 -8.28 -16.21
N LYS A 110 -11.98 -9.33 -16.51
CA LYS A 110 -13.35 -9.54 -16.01
C LYS A 110 -13.40 -10.34 -14.71
N SER A 111 -12.27 -10.84 -14.23
CA SER A 111 -12.16 -11.56 -12.97
C SER A 111 -12.36 -10.62 -11.78
N ALA A 112 -12.73 -11.20 -10.64
CA ALA A 112 -12.82 -10.49 -9.38
C ALA A 112 -11.49 -10.60 -8.62
N TYR A 113 -10.95 -9.47 -8.18
CA TYR A 113 -9.65 -9.37 -7.51
C TYR A 113 -9.78 -8.96 -6.05
N ALA A 114 -8.76 -9.29 -5.25
CA ALA A 114 -8.61 -8.84 -3.88
C ALA A 114 -7.49 -7.80 -3.81
N VAL A 115 -7.83 -6.56 -3.48
CA VAL A 115 -6.86 -5.46 -3.36
C VAL A 115 -6.49 -5.30 -1.89
N ARG A 116 -5.25 -5.64 -1.53
CA ARG A 116 -4.77 -5.78 -0.16
C ARG A 116 -3.54 -4.93 0.07
N SER A 117 -3.52 -4.14 1.13
CA SER A 117 -2.32 -3.44 1.55
C SER A 117 -1.25 -4.42 2.03
N SER A 118 0.02 -4.12 1.73
CA SER A 118 1.17 -4.78 2.33
C SER A 118 2.25 -3.75 2.69
N SER A 119 2.49 -3.60 3.98
CA SER A 119 3.39 -2.57 4.53
C SER A 119 4.79 -3.13 4.75
N THR A 120 5.80 -2.28 4.56
CA THR A 120 7.21 -2.62 4.83
C THR A 120 7.52 -2.74 6.32
N ALA A 121 6.62 -2.26 7.18
CA ALA A 121 6.80 -2.29 8.63
C ALA A 121 5.99 -3.42 9.31
N GLU A 122 5.25 -4.24 8.54
CA GLU A 122 4.36 -5.30 9.09
C GLU A 122 5.10 -6.33 9.96
N ASP A 123 6.36 -6.62 9.65
CA ASP A 123 7.15 -7.69 10.29
C ASP A 123 8.34 -7.16 11.10
N LEU A 124 8.26 -5.93 11.59
CA LEU A 124 9.24 -5.47 12.57
C LEU A 124 9.12 -6.34 13.83
N PRO A 125 10.24 -6.87 14.38
CA PRO A 125 10.20 -7.83 15.51
C PRO A 125 9.44 -7.34 16.75
N THR A 126 9.26 -6.03 16.88
CA THR A 126 8.61 -5.37 18.02
C THR A 126 7.29 -4.70 17.66
N ALA A 127 6.80 -4.77 16.42
CA ALA A 127 5.59 -4.10 15.98
C ALA A 127 4.79 -4.91 14.97
N SER A 128 3.52 -5.19 15.30
CA SER A 128 2.57 -5.79 14.37
C SER A 128 1.63 -4.70 13.85
N PHE A 129 1.74 -4.39 12.55
CA PHE A 129 0.77 -3.53 11.86
C PHE A 129 -0.50 -4.29 11.47
N ALA A 130 -0.68 -5.51 11.98
CA ALA A 130 -1.85 -6.34 11.72
C ALA A 130 -3.15 -5.59 12.08
N GLY A 131 -4.11 -5.61 11.16
CA GLY A 131 -5.42 -4.98 11.35
C GLY A 131 -5.46 -3.45 11.20
N GLN A 132 -4.34 -2.79 10.87
CA GLN A 132 -4.31 -1.33 10.73
C GLN A 132 -4.74 -0.82 9.36
N GLN A 133 -4.71 -1.68 8.35
CA GLN A 133 -4.86 -1.27 6.95
C GLN A 133 -6.00 -2.02 6.26
N ASP A 134 -6.47 -1.44 5.15
CA ASP A 134 -7.69 -1.91 4.49
C ASP A 134 -7.41 -3.04 3.50
N THR A 135 -8.40 -3.92 3.35
CA THR A 135 -8.47 -4.96 2.34
C THR A 135 -9.82 -4.88 1.67
N TYR A 136 -9.83 -4.96 0.33
CA TYR A 136 -11.01 -4.85 -0.50
C TYR A 136 -11.15 -6.11 -1.34
N LEU A 137 -12.31 -6.77 -1.25
CA LEU A 137 -12.58 -8.03 -1.93
C LEU A 137 -13.58 -7.84 -3.07
N SER A 138 -13.55 -8.76 -4.03
CA SER A 138 -14.49 -8.80 -5.17
C SER A 138 -14.47 -7.54 -6.04
N ILE A 139 -13.29 -6.97 -6.27
CA ILE A 139 -13.13 -5.76 -7.10
C ILE A 139 -12.97 -6.17 -8.55
N ILE A 140 -13.82 -5.63 -9.43
CA ILE A 140 -13.87 -5.98 -10.85
C ILE A 140 -13.61 -4.75 -11.71
N GLY A 141 -12.75 -4.91 -12.71
CA GLY A 141 -12.46 -3.91 -13.73
C GLY A 141 -11.39 -2.88 -13.34
N LYS A 142 -10.58 -2.48 -14.32
CA LYS A 142 -9.41 -1.58 -14.18
C LYS A 142 -9.70 -0.35 -13.31
N LYS A 143 -10.76 0.40 -13.63
CA LYS A 143 -11.10 1.64 -12.93
C LYS A 143 -11.37 1.42 -11.44
N ALA A 144 -12.06 0.33 -11.09
CA ALA A 144 -12.32 0.00 -9.70
C ALA A 144 -11.03 -0.43 -8.99
N ILE A 145 -10.18 -1.22 -9.63
CA ILE A 145 -8.91 -1.67 -9.06
C ILE A 145 -7.99 -0.48 -8.76
N LEU A 146 -7.78 0.44 -9.71
CA LEU A 146 -6.99 1.66 -9.50
C LEU A 146 -7.51 2.52 -8.34
N LYS A 147 -8.84 2.66 -8.24
CA LYS A 147 -9.47 3.37 -7.11
C LYS A 147 -9.17 2.70 -5.77
N HIS A 148 -9.20 1.37 -5.71
CA HIS A 148 -8.95 0.64 -4.46
C HIS A 148 -7.46 0.57 -4.11
N ILE A 149 -6.56 0.61 -5.10
CA ILE A 149 -5.12 0.79 -4.85
C ILE A 149 -4.87 2.11 -4.14
N SER A 150 -5.45 3.20 -4.63
CA SER A 150 -5.35 4.51 -3.98
C SER A 150 -5.94 4.51 -2.56
N LYS A 151 -7.10 3.85 -2.36
CA LYS A 151 -7.66 3.66 -1.01
C LYS A 151 -6.75 2.85 -0.08
N CYS A 152 -6.08 1.81 -0.59
CA CYS A 152 -5.10 1.08 0.21
C CYS A 152 -3.97 2.00 0.66
N TRP A 153 -3.40 2.83 -0.22
CA TRP A 153 -2.40 3.83 0.17
C TRP A 153 -2.93 4.82 1.21
N ALA A 154 -4.16 5.33 1.02
CA ALA A 154 -4.81 6.21 1.98
C ALA A 154 -5.04 5.55 3.34
N SER A 155 -5.24 4.22 3.39
CA SER A 155 -5.45 3.49 4.66
C SER A 155 -4.25 3.57 5.61
N LEU A 156 -3.05 3.87 5.09
CA LEU A 156 -1.87 4.14 5.92
C LEU A 156 -2.09 5.36 6.82
N PHE A 157 -2.94 6.31 6.42
CA PHE A 157 -3.23 7.54 7.14
C PHE A 157 -4.64 7.54 7.75
N THR A 158 -5.17 6.36 8.10
CA THR A 158 -6.32 6.31 9.01
C THR A 158 -5.91 6.80 10.40
N GLU A 159 -6.86 7.36 11.16
CA GLU A 159 -6.62 7.83 12.53
C GLU A 159 -5.97 6.75 13.39
N ARG A 160 -6.49 5.51 13.33
CA ARG A 160 -5.91 4.36 14.04
C ARG A 160 -4.44 4.11 13.68
N ALA A 161 -4.09 4.21 12.39
CA ALA A 161 -2.75 3.90 11.92
C ALA A 161 -1.77 5.03 12.27
N VAL A 162 -2.21 6.28 12.19
CA VAL A 162 -1.42 7.46 12.60
C VAL A 162 -1.19 7.41 14.11
N THR A 163 -2.24 7.24 14.92
CA THR A 163 -2.13 7.13 16.38
C THR A 163 -1.22 5.98 16.79
N TYR A 164 -1.35 4.80 16.16
CA TYR A 164 -0.48 3.66 16.42
C TYR A 164 0.99 4.00 16.16
N ARG A 165 1.29 4.67 15.05
CA ARG A 165 2.66 5.09 14.73
C ARG A 165 3.20 6.10 15.74
N LEU A 166 2.40 7.09 16.13
CA LEU A 166 2.80 8.07 17.15
C LEU A 166 3.10 7.41 18.50
N GLN A 167 2.25 6.48 18.95
CA GLN A 167 2.42 5.75 20.22
C GLN A 167 3.70 4.89 20.24
N ASN A 168 4.11 4.36 19.09
CA ASN A 168 5.27 3.49 18.97
C ASN A 168 6.52 4.24 18.46
N GLY A 169 6.47 5.57 18.31
CA GLY A 169 7.60 6.37 17.84
C GLY A 169 8.00 6.10 16.38
N PHE A 170 7.07 5.62 15.55
CA PHE A 170 7.32 5.40 14.12
C PHE A 170 7.15 6.68 13.31
N ASP A 171 8.22 7.07 12.63
CA ASP A 171 8.20 8.14 11.64
C ASP A 171 7.28 7.79 10.47
N HIS A 172 6.30 8.66 10.20
CA HIS A 172 5.33 8.49 9.12
C HIS A 172 5.99 8.43 7.73
N ARG A 173 7.16 9.03 7.55
CA ARG A 173 7.92 9.05 6.29
C ARG A 173 8.66 7.75 6.00
N LYS A 174 8.86 6.90 7.02
CA LYS A 174 9.65 5.68 6.91
C LYS A 174 8.80 4.43 6.68
N VAL A 175 7.47 4.56 6.66
CA VAL A 175 6.55 3.46 6.40
C VAL A 175 6.03 3.58 4.97
N TYR A 176 6.34 2.58 4.16
CA TYR A 176 5.87 2.52 2.78
C TYR A 176 4.82 1.43 2.63
N LEU A 177 3.93 1.65 1.66
CA LEU A 177 2.85 0.72 1.37
C LEU A 177 2.92 0.23 -0.07
N SER A 178 3.02 -1.07 -0.22
CA SER A 178 2.74 -1.77 -1.47
C SER A 178 1.30 -2.27 -1.46
N VAL A 179 0.79 -2.68 -2.62
CA VAL A 179 -0.57 -3.20 -2.75
C VAL A 179 -0.54 -4.50 -3.55
N VAL A 180 -1.00 -5.58 -2.93
CA VAL A 180 -1.18 -6.88 -3.59
C VAL A 180 -2.57 -6.92 -4.23
N VAL A 181 -2.64 -7.38 -5.48
CA VAL A 181 -3.86 -7.53 -6.29
C VAL A 181 -3.97 -8.95 -6.82
#